data_AF-A0AAF0H531-F1
#
_entry.id   AF-A0AAF0H531-F1
#
_cell.length_a   1.000
_cell.length_b   1.000
_cell.length_c   1.000
_cell.angle_alpha   90.00
_cell.angle_beta   90.00
_cell.angle_gamma   90.00
#
_symmetry.space_group_name_H-M   'P 1'
#
loop_
_entity.id
_entity.type
_entity.pdbx_description
1 polymer ?
#
loop_
_entity_poly.entity_id
_entity_poly.type
_entity_poly.pdbx_seq_one_letter_code
_entity_poly.pdbx_strand_id
1 'polypeptide(L)'
;MKSQIFFAVALSVAGAGFGAAYSSFADTPSENASPIYGVTLPEGYRDWKFIAPAQEAPPLDELRAVLANDIAVNAYKSGNLPFPDGSILVKLAYKRQQSTEFPPATVPGAATTVQVMVKDSKKYAGSHGWGFGRFVNGKPVDAAQHETCLSCHEGNVKDHDFVFTRYAP
;
A
#
# COMPACT_ATOMS: atom_id res chain seq x y z
N MET A 1 -72.19 -39.50 -16.73
CA MET A 1 -72.24 -40.94 -16.36
C MET A 1 -71.37 -41.67 -17.38
N LYS A 2 -70.24 -42.34 -17.13
CA LYS A 2 -69.55 -42.95 -15.97
C LYS A 2 -68.03 -42.74 -16.22
N SER A 3 -67.26 -42.13 -15.31
CA SER A 3 -66.51 -42.77 -14.21
C SER A 3 -65.37 -43.70 -14.70
N GLN A 4 -64.11 -43.23 -14.69
CA GLN A 4 -63.02 -43.52 -13.71
C GLN A 4 -62.26 -44.83 -14.03
N ILE A 5 -60.95 -45.08 -13.83
CA ILE A 5 -59.88 -44.58 -12.93
C ILE A 5 -58.50 -44.98 -13.55
N PHE A 6 -57.50 -44.11 -13.34
CA PHE A 6 -56.03 -44.21 -13.26
C PHE A 6 -55.23 -45.49 -13.63
N PHE A 7 -54.07 -45.28 -14.26
CA PHE A 7 -52.78 -45.66 -13.66
C PHE A 7 -51.66 -44.68 -14.09
N ALA A 8 -50.92 -44.20 -13.10
CA ALA A 8 -49.79 -43.31 -13.22
C ALA A 8 -48.51 -44.06 -13.61
N VAL A 9 -47.68 -43.48 -14.45
CA VAL A 9 -46.26 -43.84 -14.57
C VAL A 9 -45.45 -42.57 -14.38
N ALA A 10 -44.80 -42.48 -13.23
CA ALA A 10 -43.84 -41.44 -12.91
C ALA A 10 -42.55 -41.70 -13.68
N LEU A 11 -42.15 -40.77 -14.55
CA LEU A 11 -40.82 -40.75 -15.16
C LEU A 11 -39.96 -39.77 -14.35
N SER A 12 -39.12 -40.30 -13.48
CA SER A 12 -38.07 -39.60 -12.75
C SER A 12 -36.91 -39.30 -13.70
N VAL A 13 -36.79 -38.07 -14.17
CA VAL A 13 -35.57 -37.58 -14.83
C VAL A 13 -34.71 -36.90 -13.77
N ALA A 14 -33.64 -37.59 -13.37
CA ALA A 14 -32.58 -37.04 -12.53
C ALA A 14 -31.81 -35.98 -13.35
N GLY A 15 -32.16 -34.71 -13.16
CA GLY A 15 -31.35 -33.58 -13.62
C GLY A 15 -30.12 -33.45 -12.74
N ALA A 16 -28.95 -33.88 -13.22
CA ALA A 16 -27.67 -33.55 -12.63
C ALA A 16 -27.44 -32.04 -12.73
N GLY A 17 -27.79 -31.31 -11.67
CA GLY A 17 -27.41 -29.91 -11.53
C GLY A 17 -25.89 -29.82 -11.42
N PHE A 18 -25.25 -29.30 -12.47
CA PHE A 18 -23.87 -28.82 -12.40
C PHE A 18 -23.82 -27.71 -11.34
N GLY A 19 -23.44 -28.06 -10.12
CA GLY A 19 -22.99 -27.09 -9.14
C GLY A 19 -21.72 -26.44 -9.67
N ALA A 20 -21.85 -25.23 -10.21
CA ALA A 20 -20.70 -24.37 -10.43
C ALA A 20 -20.11 -24.09 -9.03
N ALA A 21 -19.08 -24.84 -8.67
CA ALA A 21 -18.25 -24.54 -7.52
C ALA A 21 -17.56 -23.21 -7.84
N TYR A 22 -18.14 -22.11 -7.34
CA TYR A 22 -17.42 -20.87 -7.18
C TYR A 22 -16.34 -21.13 -6.14
N SER A 23 -15.16 -21.55 -6.59
CA SER A 23 -13.96 -21.50 -5.76
C SER A 23 -13.65 -20.03 -5.53
N SER A 24 -14.18 -19.49 -4.44
CA SER A 24 -13.67 -18.26 -3.84
C SER A 24 -12.24 -18.57 -3.39
N PHE A 25 -11.27 -18.30 -4.26
CA PHE A 25 -9.90 -18.10 -3.82
C PHE A 25 -9.93 -16.85 -2.95
N ALA A 26 -10.10 -17.04 -1.64
CA ALA A 26 -9.65 -16.05 -0.69
C ALA A 26 -8.14 -15.97 -0.90
N ASP A 27 -7.69 -14.94 -1.63
CA ASP A 27 -6.28 -14.60 -1.77
C ASP A 27 -5.73 -14.49 -0.36
N THR A 28 -5.00 -15.51 0.07
CA THR A 28 -4.21 -15.41 1.29
C THR A 28 -3.20 -14.31 0.99
N PRO A 29 -3.17 -13.20 1.77
CA PRO A 29 -2.21 -12.15 1.52
C PRO A 29 -0.82 -12.76 1.47
N SER A 30 -0.07 -12.44 0.41
CA SER A 30 1.35 -12.79 0.33
C SER A 30 2.01 -12.47 1.66
N GLU A 31 2.85 -13.38 2.20
CA GLU A 31 3.57 -13.19 3.47
C GLU A 31 4.33 -11.84 3.53
N ASN A 32 4.62 -11.26 2.36
CA ASN A 32 5.35 -10.01 2.19
C ASN A 32 4.44 -8.78 1.93
N ALA A 33 3.12 -8.89 2.05
CA ALA A 33 2.17 -7.81 1.84
C ALA A 33 1.67 -7.19 3.16
N SER A 34 1.38 -5.89 3.17
CA SER A 34 0.82 -5.23 4.34
C SER A 34 -0.57 -5.81 4.66
N PRO A 35 -0.88 -6.09 5.94
CA PRO A 35 -2.06 -6.87 6.34
C PRO A 35 -3.40 -6.18 6.05
N ILE A 36 -3.41 -4.84 5.87
CA ILE A 36 -4.63 -4.06 5.63
C ILE A 36 -4.77 -3.66 4.16
N TYR A 37 -3.67 -3.26 3.52
CA TYR A 37 -3.70 -2.64 2.19
C TYR A 37 -3.12 -3.52 1.09
N GLY A 38 -2.55 -4.68 1.43
CA GLY A 38 -1.90 -5.59 0.50
C GLY A 38 -0.74 -4.93 -0.27
N VAL A 39 -0.12 -3.90 0.31
CA VAL A 39 1.02 -3.20 -0.30
C VAL A 39 2.28 -4.02 -0.04
N THR A 40 3.11 -4.20 -1.06
CA THR A 40 4.41 -4.88 -0.96
C THR A 40 5.54 -3.87 -1.17
N LEU A 41 6.78 -4.30 -0.92
CA LEU A 41 7.95 -3.55 -1.37
C LEU A 41 8.05 -3.63 -2.91
N PRO A 42 8.00 -2.50 -3.64
CA PRO A 42 8.16 -2.53 -5.09
C PRO A 42 9.56 -3.01 -5.47
N GLU A 43 9.70 -3.79 -6.53
CA GLU A 43 11.02 -4.20 -7.03
C GLU A 43 11.80 -2.99 -7.57
N GLY A 44 13.12 -2.97 -7.38
CA GLY A 44 13.99 -1.92 -7.93
C GLY A 44 13.77 -0.51 -7.36
N TYR A 45 12.93 -0.33 -6.34
CA TYR A 45 12.58 0.99 -5.79
C TYR A 45 13.77 1.84 -5.32
N ARG A 46 14.91 1.21 -5.03
CA ARG A 46 16.14 1.91 -4.61
C ARG A 46 16.79 2.69 -5.75
N ASP A 47 16.47 2.37 -7.00
CA ASP A 47 16.94 3.07 -8.19
C ASP A 47 15.96 4.14 -8.67
N TRP A 48 14.83 4.31 -7.97
CA TRP A 48 13.81 5.30 -8.31
C TRP A 48 14.28 6.73 -8.02
N LYS A 49 13.59 7.71 -8.62
CA LYS A 49 13.98 9.11 -8.49
C LYS A 49 13.81 9.61 -7.07
N PHE A 50 14.85 10.25 -6.57
CA PHE A 50 14.82 11.00 -5.32
C PHE A 50 13.84 12.17 -5.43
N ILE A 51 13.01 12.33 -4.39
CA ILE A 51 12.03 13.41 -4.27
C ILE A 51 12.48 14.45 -3.27
N ALA A 52 12.79 14.05 -2.04
CA ALA A 52 13.28 14.97 -1.02
C ALA A 52 13.85 14.22 0.20
N PRO A 53 14.77 14.86 0.94
CA PRO A 53 15.17 14.38 2.25
C PRO A 53 14.22 14.89 3.32
N ALA A 54 14.24 14.24 4.47
CA ALA A 54 13.69 14.77 5.72
C ALA A 54 14.53 14.30 6.90
N GLN A 55 14.51 15.08 7.98
CA GLN A 55 15.04 14.68 9.26
C GLN A 55 13.91 14.67 10.26
N GLU A 56 13.78 13.59 11.01
CA GLU A 56 12.86 13.52 12.14
C GLU A 56 13.65 13.61 13.44
N ALA A 57 13.17 14.48 14.32
CA ALA A 57 13.77 14.70 15.64
C ALA A 57 13.60 13.47 16.55
N PRO A 58 14.26 13.45 17.72
CA PRO A 58 13.96 12.48 18.77
C PRO A 58 12.45 12.42 19.07
N PRO A 59 11.90 11.23 19.42
CA PRO A 59 12.64 10.03 19.83
C PRO A 59 13.09 9.11 18.69
N LEU A 60 12.54 9.29 17.48
CA LEU A 60 12.90 8.43 16.35
C LEU A 60 14.30 8.74 15.84
N ASP A 61 14.70 10.01 15.80
CA ASP A 61 16.05 10.49 15.43
C ASP A 61 16.52 9.84 14.12
N GLU A 62 15.78 10.12 13.05
CA GLU A 62 15.94 9.48 11.75
C GLU A 62 16.32 10.47 10.65
N LEU A 63 17.18 10.03 9.74
CA LEU A 63 17.33 10.60 8.41
C LEU A 63 16.43 9.81 7.45
N ARG A 64 15.71 10.54 6.60
CA ARG A 64 14.73 9.98 5.68
C ARG A 64 14.96 10.49 4.27
N ALA A 65 14.71 9.63 3.30
CA ALA A 65 14.70 9.98 1.89
C ALA A 65 13.44 9.40 1.25
N VAL A 66 12.75 10.21 0.46
CA VAL A 66 11.60 9.74 -0.31
C VAL A 66 12.02 9.58 -1.76
N LEU A 67 11.72 8.41 -2.30
CA LEU A 67 11.87 8.04 -3.70
C LEU A 67 10.47 7.88 -4.30
N ALA A 68 10.32 8.08 -5.60
CA ALA A 68 9.05 7.85 -6.26
C ALA A 68 9.22 7.33 -7.70
N ASN A 69 8.20 6.60 -8.17
CA ASN A 69 8.13 6.14 -9.55
C ASN A 69 7.86 7.31 -10.51
N ASP A 70 8.01 7.06 -11.82
CA ASP A 70 7.89 8.10 -12.84
C ASP A 70 6.52 8.80 -12.84
N ILE A 71 5.44 8.08 -12.50
CA ILE A 71 4.09 8.65 -12.41
C ILE A 71 4.04 9.73 -11.33
N ALA A 72 4.51 9.40 -10.11
CA ALA A 72 4.54 10.34 -9.00
C ALA A 72 5.54 11.49 -9.24
N VAL A 73 6.71 11.22 -9.83
CA VAL A 73 7.69 12.25 -10.21
C VAL A 73 7.09 13.26 -11.18
N ASN A 74 6.37 12.79 -12.20
CA ASN A 74 5.73 13.66 -13.18
C ASN A 74 4.62 14.49 -12.51
N ALA A 75 3.81 13.87 -11.64
CA ALA A 75 2.79 14.58 -10.87
C ALA A 75 3.40 15.70 -10.01
N TYR A 76 4.52 15.44 -9.35
CA TYR A 76 5.27 16.46 -8.61
C TYR A 76 5.73 17.61 -9.51
N LYS A 77 6.36 17.30 -10.64
CA LYS A 77 6.90 18.31 -11.56
C LYS A 77 5.82 19.19 -12.18
N SER A 78 4.63 18.63 -12.43
CA SER A 78 3.50 19.36 -13.02
C SER A 78 2.57 19.99 -11.97
N GLY A 79 2.84 19.80 -10.67
CA GLY A 79 1.93 20.25 -9.60
C GLY A 79 0.56 19.57 -9.65
N ASN A 80 0.48 18.35 -10.18
CA ASN A 80 -0.79 17.65 -10.35
C ASN A 80 -1.24 17.00 -9.04
N LEU A 81 -2.36 17.48 -8.50
CA LEU A 81 -3.06 16.90 -7.37
C LEU A 81 -4.55 16.72 -7.71
N PRO A 82 -5.18 15.60 -7.29
CA PRO A 82 -4.58 14.46 -6.58
C PRO A 82 -3.54 13.71 -7.44
N PHE A 83 -2.67 12.95 -6.80
CA PHE A 83 -1.73 12.09 -7.50
C PHE A 83 -2.50 11.09 -8.39
N PRO A 84 -2.04 10.82 -9.63
CA PRO A 84 -2.66 9.83 -10.48
C PRO A 84 -2.59 8.42 -9.89
N ASP A 85 -3.58 7.59 -10.20
CA ASP A 85 -3.51 6.15 -9.92
C ASP A 85 -2.23 5.54 -10.51
N GLY A 86 -1.63 4.61 -9.77
CA GLY A 86 -0.31 4.06 -10.06
C GLY A 86 0.86 4.88 -9.49
N SER A 87 0.62 6.04 -8.89
CA SER A 87 1.66 6.77 -8.15
C SER A 87 2.15 5.95 -6.96
N ILE A 88 3.47 5.83 -6.81
CA ILE A 88 4.08 5.13 -5.67
C ILE A 88 5.17 6.01 -5.08
N LEU A 89 5.11 6.22 -3.77
CA LEU A 89 6.18 6.84 -3.00
C LEU A 89 6.76 5.84 -2.01
N VAL A 90 8.09 5.80 -1.92
CA VAL A 90 8.82 4.98 -0.96
C VAL A 90 9.68 5.87 -0.07
N LYS A 91 9.43 5.85 1.23
CA LYS A 91 10.23 6.51 2.24
C LYS A 91 11.21 5.51 2.85
N LEU A 92 12.48 5.80 2.67
CA LEU A 92 13.59 5.14 3.35
C LEU A 92 13.85 5.87 4.66
N ALA A 93 14.03 5.13 5.76
CA ALA A 93 14.39 5.68 7.06
C ALA A 93 15.63 4.99 7.64
N TYR A 94 16.51 5.79 8.23
CA TYR A 94 17.77 5.38 8.83
C TYR A 94 17.95 6.12 10.15
N LYS A 95 18.57 5.49 11.14
CA LYS A 95 19.07 6.22 12.32
C LYS A 95 20.04 7.30 11.85
N ARG A 96 19.90 8.51 12.39
CA ARG A 96 20.87 9.58 12.15
C ARG A 96 22.18 9.22 12.86
N GLN A 97 23.30 9.33 12.16
CA GLN A 97 24.63 9.05 12.71
C GLN A 97 25.57 10.20 12.42
N GLN A 98 26.44 10.53 13.38
CA GLN A 98 27.53 11.48 13.16
C GLN A 98 28.51 10.92 12.12
N SER A 99 28.91 11.73 11.13
CA SER A 99 29.91 11.28 10.15
C SER A 99 31.27 11.14 10.83
N THR A 100 31.94 10.00 10.60
CA THR A 100 33.31 9.74 11.04
C THR A 100 34.35 10.37 10.12
N GLU A 101 33.94 10.75 8.91
CA GLU A 101 34.82 11.30 7.87
C GLU A 101 34.72 12.83 7.77
N PHE A 102 33.57 13.41 8.15
CA PHE A 102 33.33 14.85 8.08
C PHE A 102 32.52 15.34 9.31
N PRO A 103 33.19 15.81 10.38
CA PRO A 103 32.55 16.17 11.65
C PRO A 103 31.37 17.16 11.59
N PRO A 104 31.27 18.09 10.64
CA PRO A 104 30.09 18.94 10.54
C PRO A 104 28.81 18.23 10.03
N ALA A 105 28.91 17.03 9.45
CA ALA A 105 27.78 16.36 8.81
C ALA A 105 27.26 15.14 9.59
N THR A 106 25.98 14.84 9.37
CA THR A 106 25.37 13.55 9.75
C THR A 106 25.03 12.74 8.52
N VAL A 107 25.09 11.41 8.66
CA VAL A 107 24.90 10.44 7.58
C VAL A 107 23.93 9.34 8.02
N PRO A 108 23.33 8.61 7.06
CA PRO A 108 22.53 7.43 7.36
C PRO A 108 23.34 6.37 8.13
N GLY A 109 22.83 5.95 9.28
CA GLY A 109 23.30 4.77 10.02
C GLY A 109 22.45 3.54 9.71
N ALA A 110 22.09 2.77 10.74
CA ALA A 110 21.26 1.58 10.59
C ALA A 110 19.90 1.91 9.96
N ALA A 111 19.48 1.13 8.96
CA ALA A 111 18.15 1.23 8.38
C ALA A 111 17.09 0.85 9.42
N THR A 112 15.99 1.61 9.49
CA THR A 112 14.91 1.37 10.45
C THR A 112 13.66 0.84 9.75
N THR A 113 13.13 1.61 8.80
CA THR A 113 11.92 1.23 8.06
C THR A 113 12.03 1.58 6.59
N VAL A 114 11.29 0.83 5.79
CA VAL A 114 10.86 1.25 4.46
C VAL A 114 9.35 1.41 4.52
N GLN A 115 8.83 2.55 4.09
CA GLN A 115 7.40 2.83 4.09
C GLN A 115 6.97 3.14 2.67
N VAL A 116 5.87 2.56 2.23
CA VAL A 116 5.37 2.63 0.86
C VAL A 116 3.95 3.16 0.91
N MET A 117 3.62 4.08 0.01
CA MET A 117 2.23 4.43 -0.27
C MET A 117 1.95 4.34 -1.77
N VAL A 118 0.80 3.73 -2.11
CA VAL A 118 0.39 3.43 -3.48
C VAL A 118 -0.96 4.07 -3.75
N LYS A 119 -1.08 4.85 -4.83
CA LYS A 119 -2.35 5.42 -5.27
C LYS A 119 -3.10 4.42 -6.15
N ASP A 120 -4.30 4.07 -5.74
CA ASP A 120 -5.28 3.34 -6.54
C ASP A 120 -6.68 3.67 -6.00
N SER A 121 -7.36 4.60 -6.67
CA SER A 121 -8.65 5.15 -6.28
C SER A 121 -9.74 4.08 -6.15
N LYS A 122 -9.65 2.97 -6.90
CA LYS A 122 -10.63 1.89 -6.88
C LYS A 122 -10.31 0.89 -5.77
N LYS A 123 -9.05 0.44 -5.69
CA LYS A 123 -8.62 -0.55 -4.69
C LYS A 123 -8.66 0.02 -3.28
N TYR A 124 -8.37 1.31 -3.11
CA TYR A 124 -8.24 1.99 -1.82
C TYR A 124 -9.32 3.05 -1.59
N ALA A 125 -10.54 2.79 -2.06
CA ALA A 125 -11.65 3.74 -1.95
C ALA A 125 -11.94 4.17 -0.49
N GLY A 126 -11.77 3.25 0.47
CA GLY A 126 -11.97 3.52 1.90
C GLY A 126 -10.86 4.33 2.59
N SER A 127 -9.76 4.62 1.89
CA SER A 127 -8.59 5.34 2.41
C SER A 127 -8.14 6.44 1.45
N HIS A 128 -9.12 7.12 0.84
CA HIS A 128 -8.90 8.23 -0.09
C HIS A 128 -7.98 7.90 -1.29
N GLY A 129 -8.05 6.65 -1.74
CA GLY A 129 -7.26 6.14 -2.84
C GLY A 129 -5.83 5.76 -2.48
N TRP A 130 -5.45 5.72 -1.20
CA TRP A 130 -4.10 5.38 -0.76
C TRP A 130 -4.02 4.06 0.01
N GLY A 131 -3.17 3.15 -0.46
CA GLY A 131 -2.74 1.98 0.30
C GLY A 131 -1.40 2.24 0.97
N PHE A 132 -1.20 1.70 2.17
CA PHE A 132 0.02 1.90 2.95
C PHE A 132 0.75 0.58 3.28
N GLY A 133 2.07 0.63 3.28
CA GLY A 133 2.94 -0.44 3.75
C GLY A 133 4.06 0.10 4.62
N ARG A 134 4.35 -0.58 5.72
CA ARG A 134 5.51 -0.31 6.59
C ARG A 134 6.26 -1.60 6.82
N PHE A 135 7.56 -1.56 6.53
CA PHE A 135 8.41 -2.74 6.51
C PHE A 135 9.63 -2.55 7.39
N VAL A 136 9.99 -3.59 8.13
CA VAL A 136 11.22 -3.70 8.90
C VAL A 136 11.95 -4.95 8.41
N ASN A 137 13.22 -4.81 8.02
CA ASN A 137 14.03 -5.90 7.47
C ASN A 137 13.32 -6.66 6.31
N GLY A 138 12.61 -5.93 5.45
CA GLY A 138 11.90 -6.49 4.31
C GLY A 138 10.54 -7.12 4.61
N LYS A 139 10.14 -7.23 5.89
CA LYS A 139 8.87 -7.84 6.30
C LYS A 139 7.85 -6.78 6.72
N PRO A 140 6.54 -6.96 6.42
CA PRO A 140 5.51 -6.05 6.86
C PRO A 140 5.40 -6.07 8.39
N VAL A 141 5.15 -4.92 8.99
CA VAL A 141 4.75 -4.84 10.40
C VAL A 141 3.29 -5.28 10.58
N ASP A 142 2.85 -5.42 11.83
CA ASP A 142 1.50 -5.89 12.15
C ASP A 142 0.38 -4.92 11.71
N ALA A 143 -0.87 -5.39 11.84
CA ALA A 143 -2.05 -4.61 11.48
C ALA A 143 -2.22 -3.36 12.33
N ALA A 144 -2.00 -3.44 13.64
CA ALA A 144 -2.17 -2.32 14.57
C ALA A 144 -1.28 -1.12 14.17
N GLN A 145 -0.05 -1.37 13.73
CA GLN A 145 0.81 -0.30 13.22
C GLN A 145 0.30 0.28 11.89
N HIS A 146 -0.29 -0.52 11.01
CA HIS A 146 -0.84 -0.05 9.72
C HIS A 146 -2.15 0.73 9.87
N GLU A 147 -2.96 0.45 10.92
CA GLU A 147 -4.20 1.20 11.22
C GLU A 147 -3.93 2.70 11.47
N THR A 148 -2.73 3.03 11.96
CA THR A 148 -2.35 4.42 12.25
C THR A 148 -1.99 5.26 11.03
N CYS A 149 -1.75 4.64 9.87
CA CYS A 149 -1.22 5.35 8.69
C CYS A 149 -2.21 6.38 8.16
N LEU A 150 -3.47 5.97 7.94
CA LEU A 150 -4.48 6.83 7.33
C LEU A 150 -4.80 8.04 8.21
N SER A 151 -5.13 7.82 9.49
CA SER A 151 -5.51 8.89 10.42
C SER A 151 -4.40 9.94 10.61
N CYS A 152 -3.14 9.51 10.63
CA CYS A 152 -1.99 10.42 10.67
C CYS A 152 -1.90 11.28 9.40
N HIS A 153 -2.10 10.68 8.23
CA HIS A 153 -2.05 11.40 6.95
C HIS A 153 -3.26 12.34 6.77
N GLU A 154 -4.46 11.93 7.15
CA GLU A 154 -5.66 12.77 7.17
C GLU A 154 -5.49 13.97 8.11
N GLY A 155 -5.00 13.74 9.33
CA GLY A 155 -4.89 14.77 10.35
C GLY A 155 -3.87 15.87 10.02
N ASN A 156 -2.87 15.57 9.18
CA ASN A 156 -1.75 16.49 8.95
C ASN A 156 -1.65 17.02 7.52
N VAL A 157 -2.09 16.26 6.50
CA VAL A 157 -1.78 16.56 5.09
C VAL A 157 -2.93 16.28 4.11
N LYS A 158 -4.18 16.31 4.59
CA LYS A 158 -5.37 16.11 3.75
C LYS A 158 -5.44 17.02 2.51
N ASP A 159 -5.01 18.28 2.64
CA ASP A 159 -5.12 19.28 1.57
C ASP A 159 -4.05 19.14 0.48
N HIS A 160 -3.20 18.11 0.60
CA HIS A 160 -2.12 17.80 -0.34
C HIS A 160 -2.16 16.35 -0.78
N ASP A 161 -3.38 15.86 -1.02
CA ASP A 161 -3.67 14.46 -1.37
C ASP A 161 -3.00 13.48 -0.41
N PHE A 162 -3.02 13.82 0.90
CA PHE A 162 -2.49 12.98 1.96
C PHE A 162 -0.98 12.70 1.87
N VAL A 163 -0.20 13.52 1.17
CA VAL A 163 1.26 13.34 1.02
C VAL A 163 2.04 14.44 1.76
N PHE A 164 2.94 14.06 2.66
CA PHE A 164 3.82 14.99 3.39
C PHE A 164 4.92 15.60 2.53
N THR A 165 5.50 14.80 1.63
CA THR A 165 6.71 15.18 0.91
C THR A 165 6.40 16.19 -0.19
N ARG A 166 7.22 17.22 -0.30
CA ARG A 166 7.27 18.13 -1.45
C ARG A 166 8.51 17.81 -2.27
N TYR A 167 8.44 17.97 -3.58
CA TYR A 167 9.58 17.73 -4.45
C TYR A 167 10.65 18.80 -4.23
N ALA A 168 11.85 18.36 -3.86
CA ALA A 168 13.06 19.16 -3.74
C ALA A 168 13.94 18.86 -4.97
N PRO A 169 13.86 19.70 -6.02
CA PRO A 169 14.58 19.46 -7.28
C PRO A 169 16.10 19.58 -7.15
#